data_AF-A0A1C6A0Z9-F1
#
_entry.id   AF-A0A1C6A0Z9-F1
#
_cell.length_a   1.000
_cell.length_b   1.000
_cell.length_c   1.000
_cell.angle_alpha   90.00
_cell.angle_beta   90.00
_cell.angle_gamma   90.00
#
_symmetry.space_group_name_H-M   'P 1'
#
loop_
_entity.id
_entity.type
_entity.pdbx_description
1 polymer ?
#
loop_
_entity_poly.entity_id
_entity_poly.type
_entity_poly.pdbx_seq_one_letter_code
_entity_poly.pdbx_strand_id
1 'polypeptide(L)'
;MPQKKNTARARARRRYRFKPRPTFMLALAVLVLIGGFFGVKALVDNGKVSGASARFIQLLNEGQVDAAREYLDTEVANMGALHERAVQQITQHLNAKVEAFSALARKDIDKEDAALSEVPADLAALDRFPDLVSAKVHSELQGAVQQYISEQLPYEQMARFIQNYRLLPFAGELCDEYSAQAAAYYESRDHFEKGMAASDSGDYATAVEELALVIPEDAAYYGKAQEVQAVNLEKLLPSAMAESEKLYQAGDYEGAYAQVERAAAFFPNDTALQNRVNDYKNALEQYEESLVSYSGPVEHVFTHCLIAYPEICYSSPEMMKSLDTDCLTPKEFTKIIQSLYDKGYILIDINSLVGKSEEQDGKIYVSDLKLPKGKKPLVLSVDDVVYDARKAGTGMVDKLILDSEGNIATYTKHADGTEEVRYDNEVFPIIDAFVKEHPDFSFKGAKGTLFLTGFQGILGYRTQHDSPLDREAEIEAVKPVIARLKETGWNFGSHSYGHGHMEQKYDLEKMKDDTQKWHDEVESLVGETQVFAYPYGEKVTYGSEKWQVLYDDGFRIFCGVGPKPYLKLEKNGDALFQDRRPFDGYSLRNSRERNLDLFDANEVIDSVRPATVP
;
A
#
# COMPACT_ATOMS: atom_id res chain seq x y z
N MET A 1 -9.16 67.92 19.13
CA MET A 1 -9.19 69.41 19.24
C MET A 1 -7.75 69.92 19.17
N PRO A 2 -7.43 71.09 18.59
CA PRO A 2 -8.23 71.90 17.67
C PRO A 2 -7.42 72.59 16.52
N GLN A 3 -8.10 72.73 15.38
CA GLN A 3 -8.32 73.96 14.59
C GLN A 3 -7.19 74.90 14.08
N LYS A 4 -7.51 75.39 12.86
CA LYS A 4 -7.32 76.75 12.27
C LYS A 4 -6.03 76.91 11.43
N LYS A 5 -6.03 77.57 10.27
CA LYS A 5 -6.96 78.57 9.72
C LYS A 5 -6.75 78.75 8.21
N ASN A 6 -7.87 78.96 7.52
CA ASN A 6 -8.02 79.66 6.24
C ASN A 6 -7.07 80.86 6.06
N THR A 7 -6.58 81.05 4.84
CA THR A 7 -6.69 82.35 4.15
C THR A 7 -6.75 82.18 2.65
N ALA A 8 -7.94 82.37 2.08
CA ALA A 8 -8.13 82.77 0.70
C ALA A 8 -7.63 84.21 0.50
N ARG A 9 -6.88 84.44 -0.59
CA ARG A 9 -6.66 85.78 -1.14
C ARG A 9 -7.06 85.79 -2.61
N ALA A 10 -8.26 86.32 -2.84
CA ALA A 10 -8.65 86.84 -4.14
C ALA A 10 -7.79 88.06 -4.48
N ARG A 11 -7.24 88.14 -5.69
CA ARG A 11 -6.91 89.42 -6.33
C ARG A 11 -6.77 89.32 -7.84
N ALA A 12 -7.56 90.19 -8.48
CA ALA A 12 -7.32 90.84 -9.77
C ALA A 12 -7.36 89.99 -11.06
N ARG A 13 -8.56 89.91 -11.65
CA ARG A 13 -8.72 89.77 -13.11
C ARG A 13 -8.08 90.98 -13.80
N ARG A 14 -6.83 90.85 -14.27
CA ARG A 14 -6.28 91.69 -15.35
C ARG A 14 -6.63 91.03 -16.68
N ARG A 15 -7.58 91.61 -17.42
CA ARG A 15 -7.79 91.31 -18.85
C ARG A 15 -6.55 91.79 -19.61
N TYR A 16 -5.58 90.89 -19.82
CA TYR A 16 -4.56 91.09 -20.84
C TYR A 16 -5.17 90.74 -22.20
N ARG A 17 -5.44 91.76 -23.01
CA ARG A 17 -5.62 91.60 -24.46
C ARG A 17 -4.27 91.12 -25.02
N PHE A 18 -4.10 89.81 -25.16
CA PHE A 18 -2.96 89.23 -25.86
C PHE A 18 -3.17 89.47 -27.36
N LYS A 19 -2.46 90.45 -27.93
CA LYS A 19 -2.21 90.46 -29.38
C LYS A 19 -1.23 89.30 -29.64
N PRO A 20 -1.57 88.30 -30.46
CA PRO A 20 -0.64 87.20 -30.72
C PRO A 20 0.59 87.77 -31.43
N ARG A 21 1.75 87.64 -30.80
CA ARG A 21 3.03 87.80 -31.51
C ARG A 21 3.17 86.59 -32.45
N PRO A 22 3.59 86.79 -33.72
CA PRO A 22 3.64 85.74 -34.74
C PRO A 22 4.52 84.53 -34.39
N THR A 23 5.34 84.61 -33.34
CA THR A 23 6.17 83.52 -32.83
C THR A 23 5.41 82.47 -32.00
N PHE A 24 4.26 82.79 -31.38
CA PHE A 24 3.51 81.82 -30.55
C PHE A 24 2.62 80.90 -31.39
N MET A 25 2.11 81.38 -32.53
CA MET A 25 1.42 80.55 -33.53
C MET A 25 2.38 79.57 -34.22
N LEU A 26 3.65 79.95 -34.39
CA LEU A 26 4.67 79.09 -34.98
C LEU A 26 5.03 77.92 -34.06
N ALA A 27 5.16 78.15 -32.74
CA ALA A 27 5.46 77.10 -31.77
C ALA A 27 4.31 76.08 -31.59
N LEU A 28 3.05 76.55 -31.62
CA LEU A 28 1.87 75.68 -31.56
C LEU A 28 1.67 74.90 -32.87
N ALA A 29 1.91 75.52 -34.03
CA ALA A 29 1.88 74.84 -35.31
C ALA A 29 2.98 73.79 -35.43
N VAL A 30 4.18 74.05 -34.90
CA VAL A 30 5.29 73.07 -34.86
C VAL A 30 4.97 71.91 -33.90
N LEU A 31 4.35 72.14 -32.74
CA LEU A 31 3.91 71.06 -31.83
C LEU A 31 2.77 70.21 -32.41
N VAL A 32 1.82 70.81 -33.14
CA VAL A 32 0.73 70.09 -33.83
C VAL A 32 1.26 69.33 -35.06
N LEU A 33 2.22 69.90 -35.79
CA LEU A 33 2.89 69.21 -36.91
C LEU A 33 3.77 68.07 -36.42
N ILE A 34 4.52 68.26 -35.33
CA ILE A 34 5.35 67.20 -34.71
C ILE A 34 4.44 66.12 -34.11
N GLY A 35 3.39 66.48 -33.37
CA GLY A 35 2.40 65.54 -32.83
C GLY A 35 1.62 64.79 -33.91
N GLY A 36 1.28 65.46 -35.01
CA GLY A 36 0.69 64.85 -36.20
C GLY A 36 1.65 63.89 -36.93
N PHE A 37 2.93 64.24 -37.02
CA PHE A 37 3.95 63.38 -37.63
C PHE A 37 4.23 62.14 -36.78
N PHE A 38 4.31 62.28 -35.45
CA PHE A 38 4.43 61.15 -34.53
C PHE A 38 3.15 60.29 -34.50
N GLY A 39 1.96 60.91 -34.57
CA GLY A 39 0.69 60.19 -34.65
C GLY A 39 0.53 59.38 -35.94
N VAL A 40 0.89 59.95 -37.10
CA VAL A 40 0.88 59.25 -38.39
C VAL A 40 1.93 58.15 -38.42
N LYS A 41 3.14 58.40 -37.90
CA LYS A 41 4.19 57.37 -37.79
C LYS A 41 3.73 56.19 -36.90
N ALA A 42 3.15 56.47 -35.74
CA ALA A 42 2.63 55.41 -34.87
C ALA A 42 1.50 54.60 -35.53
N LEU A 43 0.64 55.23 -36.34
CA LEU A 43 -0.42 54.55 -37.09
C LEU A 43 0.14 53.64 -38.19
N VAL A 44 1.15 54.11 -38.92
CA VAL A 44 1.87 53.32 -39.95
C VAL A 44 2.64 52.16 -39.32
N ASP A 45 3.34 52.42 -38.21
CA ASP A 45 4.10 51.41 -37.47
C ASP A 45 3.17 50.33 -36.89
N ASN A 46 2.01 50.73 -36.35
CA ASN A 46 0.97 49.78 -35.92
C ASN A 46 0.42 48.95 -37.09
N GLY A 47 0.17 49.56 -38.24
CA GLY A 47 -0.30 48.87 -39.43
C GLY A 47 0.70 47.82 -39.93
N LYS A 48 2.01 48.12 -39.88
CA LYS A 48 3.08 47.17 -40.23
C LYS A 48 3.16 46.00 -39.27
N VAL A 49 3.10 46.27 -37.96
CA VAL A 49 3.10 45.24 -36.91
C VAL A 49 1.90 44.31 -37.04
N SER A 50 0.69 44.87 -37.19
CA SER A 50 -0.53 44.08 -37.37
C SER A 50 -0.55 43.33 -38.71
N GLY A 51 0.02 43.89 -39.78
CA GLY A 51 0.17 43.20 -41.05
C GLY A 51 1.09 41.98 -40.97
N ALA A 52 2.22 42.11 -40.26
CA ALA A 52 3.14 41.00 -40.04
C ALA A 52 2.50 39.88 -39.20
N SER A 53 1.83 40.25 -38.10
CA SER A 53 1.08 39.28 -37.28
C SER A 53 -0.04 38.60 -38.09
N ALA A 54 -0.82 39.35 -38.88
CA ALA A 54 -1.88 38.78 -39.72
C ALA A 54 -1.34 37.79 -40.76
N ARG A 55 -0.19 38.08 -41.38
CA ARG A 55 0.45 37.16 -42.33
C ARG A 55 0.92 35.88 -41.64
N PHE A 56 1.54 35.99 -40.47
CA PHE A 56 1.93 34.83 -39.68
C PHE A 56 0.73 33.95 -39.33
N ILE A 57 -0.35 34.55 -38.83
CA ILE A 57 -1.60 33.84 -38.48
C ILE A 57 -2.21 33.16 -39.70
N GLN A 58 -2.19 33.83 -40.86
CA GLN A 58 -2.67 33.23 -42.10
C GLN A 58 -1.90 31.95 -42.45
N LEU A 59 -0.56 31.98 -42.39
CA LEU A 59 0.28 30.81 -42.67
C LEU A 59 -0.04 29.65 -41.72
N LEU A 60 -0.22 29.93 -40.43
CA LEU A 60 -0.64 28.90 -39.45
C LEU A 60 -2.01 28.30 -39.77
N ASN A 61 -3.00 29.13 -40.10
CA ASN A 61 -4.35 28.67 -40.42
C ASN A 61 -4.43 27.87 -41.72
N GLU A 62 -3.49 28.09 -42.65
CA GLU A 62 -3.33 27.31 -43.89
C GLU A 62 -2.55 26.00 -43.66
N GLY A 63 -2.15 25.68 -42.42
CA GLY A 63 -1.35 24.50 -42.08
C GLY A 63 0.12 24.62 -42.50
N GLN A 64 0.57 25.80 -42.93
CA GLN A 64 1.93 26.05 -43.40
C GLN A 64 2.85 26.41 -42.23
N VAL A 65 2.96 25.53 -41.24
CA VAL A 65 3.66 25.80 -39.97
C VAL A 65 5.14 26.13 -40.19
N ASP A 66 5.82 25.41 -41.09
CA ASP A 66 7.23 25.65 -41.42
C ASP A 66 7.44 26.99 -42.10
N ALA A 67 6.51 27.39 -42.99
CA ALA A 67 6.55 28.70 -43.62
C ALA A 67 6.27 29.83 -42.61
N ALA A 68 5.40 29.59 -41.63
CA ALA A 68 5.18 30.54 -40.53
C ALA A 68 6.45 30.70 -39.67
N ARG A 69 7.17 29.61 -39.40
CA ARG A 69 8.47 29.65 -38.71
C ARG A 69 9.53 30.40 -39.51
N GLU A 70 9.68 30.07 -40.79
CA GLU A 70 10.61 30.77 -41.68
C GLU A 70 10.28 32.27 -41.75
N TYR A 71 8.99 32.63 -41.87
CA TYR A 71 8.54 34.02 -41.88
C TYR A 71 8.90 34.77 -40.58
N LEU A 72 8.79 34.11 -39.43
CA LEU A 72 9.20 34.67 -38.14
C LEU A 72 10.72 34.91 -38.11
N ASP A 73 11.51 33.92 -38.52
CA ASP A 73 12.98 33.95 -38.45
C ASP A 73 13.62 34.87 -39.50
N THR A 74 12.87 35.28 -40.53
CA THR A 74 13.37 36.12 -41.63
C THR A 74 12.69 37.48 -41.66
N GLU A 75 11.45 37.54 -42.11
CA GLU A 75 10.72 38.78 -42.37
C GLU A 75 10.42 39.54 -41.08
N VAL A 76 9.95 38.85 -40.03
CA VAL A 76 9.67 39.48 -38.73
C VAL A 76 10.98 39.86 -38.02
N ALA A 77 12.02 39.03 -38.12
CA ALA A 77 13.35 39.34 -37.59
C ALA A 77 13.95 40.64 -38.18
N ASN A 78 13.69 40.92 -39.47
CA ASN A 78 14.22 42.09 -40.18
C ASN A 78 13.42 43.39 -39.98
N MET A 79 12.41 43.41 -39.09
CA MET A 79 11.55 44.59 -38.87
C MET A 79 12.19 45.74 -38.07
N GLY A 80 13.45 45.60 -37.64
CA GLY A 80 14.19 46.63 -36.90
C GLY A 80 13.48 47.03 -35.60
N ALA A 81 13.21 48.32 -35.40
CA ALA A 81 12.56 48.84 -34.19
C ALA A 81 11.12 48.35 -33.96
N LEU A 82 10.50 47.68 -34.94
CA LEU A 82 9.15 47.10 -34.82
C LEU A 82 9.15 45.61 -34.49
N HIS A 83 10.31 44.96 -34.51
CA HIS A 83 10.46 43.52 -34.32
C HIS A 83 9.81 43.03 -33.02
N GLU A 84 10.21 43.57 -31.86
CA GLU A 84 9.67 43.15 -30.55
C GLU A 84 8.15 43.27 -30.48
N ARG A 85 7.59 44.33 -31.08
CA ARG A 85 6.13 44.55 -31.09
C ARG A 85 5.39 43.54 -31.97
N ALA A 86 6.00 43.14 -33.09
CA ALA A 86 5.46 42.12 -33.98
C ALA A 86 5.55 40.72 -33.35
N VAL A 87 6.70 40.38 -32.75
CA VAL A 87 6.87 39.15 -31.96
C VAL A 87 5.84 39.10 -30.83
N GLN A 88 5.65 40.18 -30.07
CA GLN A 88 4.66 40.22 -28.99
C GLN A 88 3.23 39.92 -29.47
N GLN A 89 2.78 40.47 -30.60
CA GLN A 89 1.44 40.16 -31.15
C GLN A 89 1.33 38.71 -31.63
N ILE A 90 2.40 38.17 -32.22
CA ILE A 90 2.47 36.76 -32.63
C ILE A 90 2.41 35.85 -31.40
N THR A 91 3.22 36.11 -30.37
CA THR A 91 3.20 35.39 -29.11
C THR A 91 1.83 35.42 -28.44
N GLN A 92 1.13 36.56 -28.45
CA GLN A 92 -0.24 36.62 -27.93
C GLN A 92 -1.20 35.67 -28.65
N HIS A 93 -1.08 35.55 -29.98
CA HIS A 93 -1.89 34.60 -30.74
C HIS A 93 -1.54 33.14 -30.43
N LEU A 94 -0.25 32.82 -30.32
CA LEU A 94 0.20 31.48 -29.94
C LEU A 94 -0.22 31.12 -28.50
N ASN A 95 -0.18 32.08 -27.57
CA ASN A 95 -0.67 31.87 -26.20
C ASN A 95 -2.17 31.53 -26.15
N ALA A 96 -2.99 32.12 -27.03
CA ALA A 96 -4.40 31.73 -27.14
C ALA A 96 -4.58 30.28 -27.64
N LYS A 97 -3.65 29.77 -28.47
CA LYS A 97 -3.61 28.35 -28.84
C LYS A 97 -3.18 27.47 -27.67
N VAL A 98 -2.25 27.91 -26.84
CA VAL A 98 -1.92 27.19 -25.58
C VAL A 98 -3.14 27.11 -24.68
N GLU A 99 -3.92 28.19 -24.52
CA GLU A 99 -5.17 28.18 -23.74
C GLU A 99 -6.23 27.22 -24.29
N ALA A 100 -6.36 27.16 -25.63
CA ALA A 100 -7.24 26.19 -26.28
C ALA A 100 -6.79 24.75 -26.01
N PHE A 101 -5.47 24.50 -26.02
CA PHE A 101 -4.91 23.21 -25.64
C PHE A 101 -5.16 22.90 -24.15
N SER A 102 -5.01 23.85 -23.23
CA SER A 102 -5.34 23.67 -21.80
C SER A 102 -6.79 23.27 -21.60
N ALA A 103 -7.71 23.93 -22.31
CA ALA A 103 -9.14 23.61 -22.25
C ALA A 103 -9.43 22.19 -22.77
N LEU A 104 -8.73 21.77 -23.82
CA LEU A 104 -8.81 20.40 -24.35
C LEU A 104 -8.24 19.39 -23.36
N ALA A 105 -7.07 19.67 -22.78
CA ALA A 105 -6.40 18.82 -21.80
C ALA A 105 -7.18 18.64 -20.49
N ARG A 106 -8.11 19.57 -20.18
CA ARG A 106 -9.06 19.49 -19.06
C ARG A 106 -10.39 18.86 -19.42
N LYS A 107 -10.67 18.67 -20.71
CA LYS A 107 -11.94 18.10 -21.14
C LYS A 107 -12.02 16.64 -20.67
N ASP A 108 -13.11 16.29 -20.00
CA ASP A 108 -13.36 14.94 -19.50
C ASP A 108 -12.28 14.41 -18.52
N ILE A 109 -11.53 15.31 -17.86
CA ILE A 109 -10.41 14.94 -16.97
C ILE A 109 -10.81 14.07 -15.77
N ASP A 110 -12.11 14.05 -15.44
CA ASP A 110 -12.70 13.22 -14.39
C ASP A 110 -12.91 11.75 -14.80
N LYS A 111 -12.77 11.40 -16.09
CA LYS A 111 -13.02 10.05 -16.60
C LYS A 111 -11.70 9.27 -16.72
N GLU A 112 -11.68 8.04 -16.21
CA GLU A 112 -10.47 7.23 -16.16
C GLU A 112 -9.83 6.95 -17.54
N ASP A 113 -10.64 6.85 -18.60
CA ASP A 113 -10.19 6.54 -19.97
C ASP A 113 -10.00 7.78 -20.88
N ALA A 114 -10.08 9.00 -20.35
CA ALA A 114 -10.14 10.22 -21.16
C ALA A 114 -8.78 10.85 -21.51
N ALA A 115 -7.68 10.11 -21.41
CA ALA A 115 -6.38 10.61 -21.86
C ALA A 115 -6.43 10.95 -23.36
N LEU A 116 -5.87 12.11 -23.74
CA LEU A 116 -5.80 12.48 -25.15
C LEU A 116 -4.89 11.51 -25.90
N SER A 117 -5.37 10.94 -27.00
CA SER A 117 -4.58 10.04 -27.85
C SER A 117 -3.66 10.78 -28.82
N GLU A 118 -4.06 11.99 -29.24
CA GLU A 118 -3.30 12.83 -30.17
C GLU A 118 -3.64 14.32 -29.97
N VAL A 119 -2.69 15.19 -30.37
CA VAL A 119 -2.89 16.64 -30.39
C VAL A 119 -3.55 17.02 -31.72
N PRO A 120 -4.66 17.80 -31.71
CA PRO A 120 -5.23 18.35 -32.94
C PRO A 120 -4.18 19.08 -33.78
N ALA A 121 -4.23 18.90 -35.10
CA ALA A 121 -3.20 19.41 -36.02
C ALA A 121 -2.97 20.94 -35.91
N ASP A 122 -4.00 21.71 -35.56
CA ASP A 122 -3.91 23.16 -35.38
C ASP A 122 -3.21 23.58 -34.08
N LEU A 123 -3.16 22.69 -33.09
CA LEU A 123 -2.48 22.87 -31.81
C LEU A 123 -1.08 22.23 -31.82
N ALA A 124 -0.87 21.16 -32.58
CA ALA A 124 0.45 20.56 -32.81
C ALA A 124 1.46 21.56 -33.43
N ALA A 125 0.96 22.62 -34.10
CA ALA A 125 1.78 23.71 -34.60
C ALA A 125 2.62 24.42 -33.51
N LEU A 126 2.22 24.34 -32.22
CA LEU A 126 2.95 24.90 -31.09
C LEU A 126 4.40 24.37 -30.99
N ASP A 127 4.64 23.14 -31.44
CA ASP A 127 5.96 22.48 -31.40
C ASP A 127 7.03 23.20 -32.23
N ARG A 128 6.62 24.05 -33.17
CA ARG A 128 7.55 24.86 -33.98
C ARG A 128 7.90 26.20 -33.35
N PHE A 129 7.31 26.56 -32.21
CA PHE A 129 7.51 27.86 -31.56
C PHE A 129 7.80 27.78 -30.05
N PRO A 130 8.63 26.83 -29.56
CA PRO A 130 8.88 26.66 -28.13
C PRO A 130 9.43 27.94 -27.47
N ASP A 131 10.27 28.68 -28.18
CA ASP A 131 10.84 29.96 -27.75
C ASP A 131 9.79 31.04 -27.43
N LEU A 132 8.60 30.96 -28.03
CA LEU A 132 7.53 31.92 -27.80
C LEU A 132 6.47 31.43 -26.81
N VAL A 133 6.26 30.11 -26.68
CA VAL A 133 5.11 29.54 -25.95
C VAL A 133 5.48 28.88 -24.62
N SER A 134 6.74 28.50 -24.40
CA SER A 134 7.16 27.80 -23.18
C SER A 134 6.80 28.55 -21.89
N ALA A 135 6.86 29.89 -21.90
CA ALA A 135 6.45 30.70 -20.74
C ALA A 135 4.96 30.54 -20.39
N LYS A 136 4.09 30.41 -21.40
CA LYS A 136 2.65 30.19 -21.18
C LYS A 136 2.38 28.75 -20.78
N VAL A 137 3.04 27.77 -21.38
CA VAL A 137 2.94 26.36 -20.97
C VAL A 137 3.37 26.19 -19.51
N HIS A 138 4.48 26.78 -19.12
CA HIS A 138 4.94 26.82 -17.73
C HIS A 138 3.86 27.39 -16.80
N SER A 139 3.23 28.52 -17.16
CA SER A 139 2.14 29.11 -16.38
C SER A 139 0.91 28.20 -16.23
N GLU A 140 0.55 27.42 -17.26
CA GLU A 140 -0.60 26.51 -17.21
C GLU A 140 -0.34 25.29 -16.33
N LEU A 141 0.85 24.68 -16.47
CA LEU A 141 1.29 23.55 -15.63
C LEU A 141 1.43 23.98 -14.17
N GLN A 142 2.06 25.13 -13.92
CA GLN A 142 2.15 25.72 -12.58
C GLN A 142 0.77 25.92 -11.97
N GLY A 143 -0.18 26.46 -12.74
CA GLY A 143 -1.55 26.69 -12.29
C GLY A 143 -2.25 25.40 -11.87
N ALA A 144 -2.07 24.30 -12.60
CA ALA A 144 -2.64 23.01 -12.24
C ALA A 144 -2.02 22.43 -10.96
N VAL A 145 -0.69 22.51 -10.81
CA VAL A 145 -0.01 22.09 -9.57
C VAL A 145 -0.45 22.95 -8.38
N GLN A 146 -0.61 24.26 -8.55
CA GLN A 146 -1.12 25.13 -7.48
C GLN A 146 -2.58 24.81 -7.11
N GLN A 147 -3.43 24.45 -8.08
CA GLN A 147 -4.78 23.96 -7.80
C GLN A 147 -4.75 22.68 -6.96
N TYR A 148 -3.86 21.74 -7.28
CA TYR A 148 -3.67 20.53 -6.48
C TYR A 148 -3.13 20.82 -5.06
N ILE A 149 -2.11 21.66 -4.94
CA ILE A 149 -1.54 22.07 -3.65
C ILE A 149 -2.62 22.72 -2.77
N SER A 150 -3.48 23.56 -3.37
CA SER A 150 -4.61 24.20 -2.68
C SER A 150 -5.86 23.32 -2.52
N GLU A 151 -5.77 22.03 -2.81
CA GLU A 151 -6.85 21.02 -2.70
C GLU A 151 -8.10 21.34 -3.56
N GLN A 152 -7.93 22.11 -4.64
CA GLN A 152 -8.99 22.44 -5.59
C GLN A 152 -9.07 21.48 -6.78
N LEU A 153 -8.04 20.65 -6.96
CA LEU A 153 -7.93 19.69 -8.05
C LEU A 153 -7.32 18.39 -7.49
N PRO A 154 -7.98 17.21 -7.64
CA PRO A 154 -7.40 15.94 -7.23
C PRO A 154 -6.07 15.63 -7.93
N TYR A 155 -5.20 14.86 -7.28
CA TYR A 155 -3.87 14.51 -7.80
C TYR A 155 -3.96 13.83 -9.17
N GLU A 156 -4.88 12.88 -9.33
CA GLU A 156 -5.08 12.06 -10.51
C GLU A 156 -5.52 12.92 -11.69
N GLN A 157 -6.37 13.91 -11.43
CA GLN A 157 -6.79 14.87 -12.45
C GLN A 157 -5.62 15.78 -12.84
N MET A 158 -4.87 16.29 -11.87
CA MET A 158 -3.67 17.09 -12.14
C MET A 158 -2.62 16.28 -12.93
N ALA A 159 -2.36 15.03 -12.57
CA ALA A 159 -1.41 14.16 -13.23
C ALA A 159 -1.83 13.88 -14.69
N ARG A 160 -3.13 13.63 -14.93
CA ARG A 160 -3.68 13.52 -16.30
C ARG A 160 -3.51 14.80 -17.10
N PHE A 161 -3.71 15.97 -16.48
CA PHE A 161 -3.52 17.26 -17.14
C PHE A 161 -2.06 17.42 -17.62
N ILE A 162 -1.09 17.13 -16.74
CA ILE A 162 0.34 17.18 -17.11
C ILE A 162 0.65 16.13 -18.19
N GLN A 163 0.10 14.93 -18.07
CA GLN A 163 0.30 13.86 -19.06
C GLN A 163 -0.23 14.26 -20.45
N ASN A 164 -1.36 14.96 -20.52
CA ASN A 164 -1.87 15.50 -21.78
C ASN A 164 -0.89 16.50 -22.40
N TYR A 165 -0.24 17.36 -21.59
CA TYR A 165 0.80 18.27 -22.07
C TYR A 165 2.05 17.58 -22.62
N ARG A 166 2.36 16.36 -22.14
CA ARG A 166 3.47 15.55 -22.65
C ARG A 166 3.32 15.16 -24.13
N LEU A 167 2.12 15.28 -24.69
CA LEU A 167 1.88 15.09 -26.13
C LEU A 167 2.51 16.20 -26.99
N LEU A 168 2.87 17.35 -26.40
CA LEU A 168 3.67 18.39 -27.03
C LEU A 168 5.16 18.09 -26.75
N PRO A 169 5.97 17.62 -27.73
CA PRO A 169 7.33 17.15 -27.47
C PRO A 169 8.25 18.18 -26.80
N PHE A 170 8.06 19.48 -27.03
CA PHE A 170 8.88 20.52 -26.39
C PHE A 170 8.56 20.72 -24.90
N ALA A 171 7.40 20.25 -24.42
CA ALA A 171 6.95 20.44 -23.06
C ALA A 171 7.44 19.34 -22.09
N GLY A 172 8.15 18.31 -22.59
CA GLY A 172 8.55 17.14 -21.80
C GLY A 172 9.29 17.51 -20.51
N GLU A 173 10.34 18.33 -20.59
CA GLU A 173 11.12 18.75 -19.42
C GLU A 173 10.28 19.53 -18.39
N LEU A 174 9.38 20.41 -18.85
CA LEU A 174 8.46 21.14 -17.97
C LEU A 174 7.46 20.18 -17.31
N CYS A 175 6.98 19.19 -18.05
CA CYS A 175 6.08 18.17 -17.49
C CYS A 175 6.80 17.35 -16.41
N ASP A 176 8.05 16.94 -16.65
CA ASP A 176 8.85 16.22 -15.66
C ASP A 176 9.07 17.05 -14.39
N GLU A 177 9.40 18.34 -14.53
CA GLU A 177 9.57 19.28 -13.41
C GLU A 177 8.29 19.38 -12.56
N TYR A 178 7.15 19.66 -13.18
CA TYR A 178 5.89 19.85 -12.47
C TYR A 178 5.28 18.56 -11.93
N SER A 179 5.48 17.43 -12.63
CA SER A 179 5.12 16.11 -12.09
C SER A 179 5.94 15.79 -10.84
N ALA A 180 7.26 16.03 -10.85
CA ALA A 180 8.11 15.81 -9.69
C ALA A 180 7.71 16.71 -8.52
N GLN A 181 7.39 17.98 -8.78
CA GLN A 181 6.87 18.88 -7.76
C GLN A 181 5.57 18.35 -7.14
N ALA A 182 4.60 17.94 -7.96
CA ALA A 182 3.32 17.45 -7.45
C ALA A 182 3.45 16.11 -6.71
N ALA A 183 4.32 15.22 -7.19
CA ALA A 183 4.62 13.95 -6.52
C ALA A 183 5.17 14.17 -5.11
N ALA A 184 6.05 15.15 -4.91
CA ALA A 184 6.57 15.47 -3.58
C ALA A 184 5.48 15.87 -2.57
N TYR A 185 4.46 16.63 -3.00
CA TYR A 185 3.30 16.96 -2.15
C TYR A 185 2.40 15.74 -1.91
N TYR A 186 2.22 14.89 -2.93
CA TYR A 186 1.46 13.65 -2.79
C TYR A 186 2.11 12.71 -1.76
N GLU A 187 3.40 12.42 -1.90
CA GLU A 187 4.17 11.60 -0.96
C GLU A 187 4.17 12.22 0.45
N SER A 188 4.33 13.54 0.56
CA SER A 188 4.25 14.22 1.86
C SER A 188 2.90 14.04 2.56
N ARG A 189 1.79 13.97 1.82
CA ARG A 189 0.45 13.77 2.38
C ARG A 189 0.18 12.31 2.72
N ASP A 190 0.66 11.39 1.89
CA ASP A 190 0.64 9.95 2.17
C ASP A 190 1.42 9.61 3.46
N HIS A 191 2.61 10.19 3.64
CA HIS A 191 3.37 10.09 4.90
C HIS A 191 2.60 10.65 6.10
N PHE A 192 1.89 11.78 5.93
CA PHE A 192 1.05 12.32 6.99
C PHE A 192 -0.08 11.36 7.37
N GLU A 193 -0.78 10.78 6.39
CA GLU A 193 -1.86 9.82 6.62
C GLU A 193 -1.36 8.55 7.32
N LYS A 194 -0.24 7.97 6.85
CA LYS A 194 0.42 6.82 7.49
C LYS A 194 0.84 7.12 8.92
N GLY A 195 1.45 8.29 9.14
CA GLY A 195 1.85 8.73 10.47
C GLY A 195 0.68 8.91 11.44
N MET A 196 -0.45 9.44 10.95
CA MET A 196 -1.69 9.53 11.73
C MET A 196 -2.25 8.14 12.06
N ALA A 197 -2.32 7.24 11.08
CA ALA A 197 -2.80 5.88 11.29
C ALA A 197 -1.94 5.10 12.31
N ALA A 198 -0.62 5.24 12.25
CA ALA A 198 0.30 4.64 13.22
C ALA A 198 0.15 5.26 14.63
N SER A 199 -0.08 6.57 14.71
CA SER A 199 -0.36 7.25 15.98
C SER A 199 -1.64 6.71 16.63
N ASP A 200 -2.69 6.48 15.83
CA ASP A 200 -3.97 5.96 16.31
C ASP A 200 -3.91 4.48 16.71
N SER A 201 -3.05 3.68 16.07
CA SER A 201 -2.82 2.28 16.45
C SER A 201 -1.89 2.10 17.66
N GLY A 202 -1.22 3.17 18.10
CA GLY A 202 -0.25 3.14 19.20
C GLY A 202 1.18 2.77 18.76
N ASP A 203 1.45 2.61 17.46
CA ASP A 203 2.79 2.47 16.92
C ASP A 203 3.50 3.84 16.81
N TYR A 204 3.90 4.34 17.98
CA TYR A 204 4.49 5.66 18.11
C TYR A 204 5.82 5.81 17.38
N ALA A 205 6.57 4.72 17.17
CA ALA A 205 7.84 4.78 16.46
C ALA A 205 7.60 5.04 14.97
N THR A 206 6.74 4.24 14.33
CA THR A 206 6.34 4.46 12.93
C THR A 206 5.68 5.82 12.76
N ALA A 207 4.82 6.23 13.69
CA ALA A 207 4.22 7.56 13.66
C ALA A 207 5.30 8.67 13.63
N VAL A 208 6.33 8.59 14.47
CA VAL A 208 7.40 9.59 14.50
C VAL A 208 8.22 9.58 13.19
N GLU A 209 8.51 8.40 12.64
CA GLU A 209 9.27 8.22 11.40
C GLU A 209 8.52 8.79 10.19
N GLU A 210 7.26 8.40 9.99
CA GLU A 210 6.43 8.84 8.86
C GLU A 210 6.16 10.35 8.93
N LEU A 211 5.82 10.88 10.11
CA LEU A 211 5.58 12.31 10.27
C LEU A 211 6.85 13.16 10.07
N ALA A 212 8.05 12.58 10.20
CA ALA A 212 9.31 13.26 9.90
C ALA A 212 9.52 13.48 8.40
N LEU A 213 8.87 12.68 7.56
CA LEU A 213 9.00 12.72 6.10
C LEU A 213 8.05 13.74 5.45
N VAL A 214 7.11 14.30 6.21
CA VAL A 214 6.25 15.41 5.75
C VAL A 214 7.12 16.65 5.50
N ILE A 215 7.05 17.20 4.29
CA ILE A 215 8.00 18.24 3.84
C ILE A 215 7.56 19.65 4.25
N PRO A 216 8.48 20.58 4.57
CA PRO A 216 8.16 21.97 4.92
C PRO A 216 7.40 22.74 3.84
N GLU A 217 7.56 22.37 2.58
CA GLU A 217 6.88 22.97 1.44
C GLU A 217 5.36 22.75 1.49
N ASP A 218 4.89 21.61 2.02
CA ASP A 218 3.47 21.38 2.29
C ASP A 218 3.07 21.94 3.66
N ALA A 219 3.14 23.27 3.78
CA ALA A 219 2.92 23.98 5.03
C ALA A 219 1.55 23.68 5.70
N ALA A 220 0.55 23.23 4.93
CA ALA A 220 -0.77 22.87 5.43
C ALA A 220 -0.75 21.60 6.30
N TYR A 221 0.16 20.67 5.98
CA TYR A 221 0.35 19.40 6.69
C TYR A 221 1.57 19.43 7.60
N TYR A 222 2.65 20.11 7.20
CA TYR A 222 3.91 20.14 7.96
C TYR A 222 3.73 20.59 9.41
N GLY A 223 3.01 21.69 9.67
CA GLY A 223 2.79 22.18 11.03
C GLY A 223 2.04 21.17 11.90
N LYS A 224 1.01 20.53 11.35
CA LYS A 224 0.24 19.47 12.03
C LYS A 224 1.11 18.24 12.29
N ALA A 225 1.93 17.86 11.30
CA ALA A 225 2.82 16.72 11.40
C ALA A 225 3.81 16.90 12.55
N GLN A 226 4.41 18.08 12.67
CA GLN A 226 5.34 18.42 13.76
C GLN A 226 4.66 18.36 15.15
N GLU A 227 3.42 18.86 15.27
CA GLU A 227 2.65 18.79 16.52
C GLU A 227 2.36 17.35 16.93
N VAL A 228 1.85 16.54 16.00
CA VAL A 228 1.52 15.12 16.25
C VAL A 228 2.79 14.31 16.50
N GLN A 229 3.87 14.57 15.78
CA GLN A 229 5.17 13.92 15.96
C GLN A 229 5.70 14.17 17.38
N ALA A 230 5.63 15.40 17.89
CA ALA A 230 6.06 15.72 19.24
C ALA A 230 5.28 14.94 20.32
N VAL A 231 3.95 14.83 20.15
CA VAL A 231 3.10 14.03 21.06
C VAL A 231 3.47 12.54 21.01
N ASN A 232 3.72 11.99 19.82
CA ASN A 232 4.12 10.60 19.67
C ASN A 232 5.51 10.33 20.25
N LEU A 233 6.44 11.28 20.12
CA LEU A 233 7.77 11.18 20.73
C LEU A 233 7.66 11.12 22.27
N GLU A 234 6.78 11.90 22.90
CA GLU A 234 6.53 11.82 24.35
C GLU A 234 5.98 10.46 24.80
N LYS A 235 5.19 9.81 23.95
CA LYS A 235 4.60 8.48 24.22
C LYS A 235 5.53 7.32 23.89
N LEU A 236 6.46 7.51 22.95
CA LEU A 236 7.33 6.46 22.43
C LEU A 236 8.17 5.80 23.53
N LEU A 237 8.92 6.59 24.29
CA LEU A 237 9.81 6.06 25.33
C LEU A 237 9.07 5.21 26.40
N PRO A 238 8.00 5.70 27.07
CA PRO A 238 7.31 4.90 28.06
C PRO A 238 6.63 3.67 27.45
N SER A 239 6.11 3.76 26.22
CA SER A 239 5.53 2.62 25.52
C SER A 239 6.58 1.54 25.24
N ALA A 240 7.71 1.92 24.63
CA ALA A 240 8.79 1.00 24.29
C ALA A 240 9.39 0.33 25.53
N MET A 241 9.58 1.07 26.62
CA MET A 241 10.07 0.50 27.89
C MET A 241 9.09 -0.50 28.51
N ALA A 242 7.78 -0.22 28.44
CA ALA A 242 6.76 -1.11 28.98
C ALA A 242 6.58 -2.37 28.12
N GLU A 243 6.56 -2.22 26.80
CA GLU A 243 6.33 -3.33 25.88
C GLU A 243 7.54 -4.26 25.82
N SER A 244 8.75 -3.70 25.74
CA SER A 244 9.98 -4.50 25.76
C SER A 244 10.16 -5.29 27.06
N GLU A 245 9.70 -4.76 28.20
CA GLU A 245 9.68 -5.53 29.47
C GLU A 245 8.71 -6.71 29.40
N LYS A 246 7.52 -6.55 28.82
CA LYS A 246 6.59 -7.67 28.64
C LYS A 246 7.19 -8.75 27.74
N LEU A 247 7.78 -8.36 26.60
CA LEU A 247 8.44 -9.27 25.67
C LEU A 247 9.59 -10.02 26.36
N TYR A 248 10.41 -9.29 27.12
CA TYR A 248 11.51 -9.89 27.88
C TYR A 248 11.02 -10.91 28.92
N GLN A 249 9.96 -10.59 29.67
CA GLN A 249 9.35 -11.50 30.64
C GLN A 249 8.69 -12.72 29.96
N ALA A 250 8.20 -12.54 28.74
CA ALA A 250 7.71 -13.63 27.88
C ALA A 250 8.85 -14.43 27.22
N GLY A 251 10.12 -14.10 27.47
CA GLY A 251 11.27 -14.80 26.86
C GLY A 251 11.52 -14.46 25.39
N ASP A 252 10.80 -13.47 24.84
CA ASP A 252 11.07 -12.92 23.51
C ASP A 252 12.18 -11.85 23.60
N TYR A 253 13.42 -12.32 23.76
CA TYR A 253 14.59 -11.45 23.88
C TYR A 253 14.87 -10.65 22.61
N GLU A 254 14.53 -11.20 21.44
CA GLU A 254 14.73 -10.55 20.14
C GLU A 254 13.76 -9.39 19.97
N GLY A 255 12.46 -9.62 20.18
CA GLY A 255 11.45 -8.56 20.17
C GLY A 255 11.71 -7.50 21.24
N ALA A 256 12.10 -7.91 22.46
CA ALA A 256 12.45 -6.99 23.53
C ALA A 256 13.62 -6.08 23.14
N TYR A 257 14.70 -6.65 22.59
CA TYR A 257 15.86 -5.89 22.12
C TYR A 257 15.49 -4.94 20.97
N ALA A 258 14.75 -5.41 19.95
CA ALA A 258 14.34 -4.61 18.81
C ALA A 258 13.52 -3.38 19.22
N GLN A 259 12.60 -3.54 20.18
CA GLN A 259 11.78 -2.43 20.69
C GLN A 259 12.63 -1.32 21.33
N VAL A 260 13.58 -1.69 22.19
CA VAL A 260 14.44 -0.68 22.86
C VAL A 260 15.51 -0.12 21.93
N GLU A 261 16.00 -0.91 20.97
CA GLU A 261 16.96 -0.45 19.95
C GLU A 261 16.32 0.60 19.04
N ARG A 262 15.10 0.35 18.54
CA ARG A 262 14.36 1.33 17.72
C ARG A 262 14.09 2.62 18.51
N ALA A 263 13.63 2.52 19.76
CA ALA A 263 13.45 3.70 20.61
C ALA A 263 14.76 4.45 20.88
N ALA A 264 15.87 3.73 21.05
CA ALA A 264 17.18 4.33 21.32
C ALA A 264 17.69 5.22 20.19
N ALA A 265 17.25 4.99 18.95
CA ALA A 265 17.54 5.88 17.81
C ALA A 265 16.98 7.30 18.03
N PHE A 266 15.85 7.44 18.74
CA PHE A 266 15.21 8.72 19.05
C PHE A 266 15.70 9.33 20.37
N PHE A 267 16.18 8.50 21.31
CA PHE A 267 16.65 8.92 22.63
C PHE A 267 18.12 8.50 22.89
N PRO A 268 19.09 8.95 22.09
CA PRO A 268 20.48 8.49 22.19
C PRO A 268 21.16 8.86 23.52
N ASN A 269 20.64 9.85 24.25
CA ASN A 269 21.18 10.32 25.52
C ASN A 269 20.44 9.77 26.76
N ASP A 270 19.38 8.97 26.60
CA ASP A 270 18.65 8.41 27.74
C ASP A 270 19.43 7.22 28.33
N THR A 271 20.06 7.44 29.48
CA THR A 271 20.92 6.42 30.11
C THR A 271 20.16 5.17 30.52
N ALA A 272 18.88 5.28 30.93
CA ALA A 272 18.11 4.13 31.36
C ALA A 272 17.77 3.22 30.16
N LEU A 273 17.37 3.82 29.04
CA LEU A 273 17.13 3.12 27.78
C LEU A 273 18.42 2.49 27.24
N GLN A 274 19.54 3.21 27.22
CA GLN A 274 20.81 2.64 26.74
C GLN A 274 21.28 1.46 27.59
N ASN A 275 21.11 1.51 28.92
CA ASN A 275 21.37 0.36 29.78
C ASN A 275 20.45 -0.82 29.43
N ARG A 276 19.15 -0.54 29.22
CA ARG A 276 18.17 -1.56 28.83
C ARG A 276 18.50 -2.25 27.51
N VAL A 277 18.92 -1.48 26.49
CA VAL A 277 19.42 -2.00 25.21
C VAL A 277 20.56 -2.99 25.43
N ASN A 278 21.55 -2.62 26.24
CA ASN A 278 22.70 -3.50 26.53
C ASN A 278 22.28 -4.76 27.30
N ASP A 279 21.39 -4.63 28.29
CA ASP A 279 20.90 -5.77 29.08
C ASP A 279 20.16 -6.78 28.20
N TYR A 280 19.27 -6.29 27.32
CA TYR A 280 18.49 -7.15 26.41
C TYR A 280 19.36 -7.76 25.31
N LYS A 281 20.33 -7.01 24.79
CA LYS A 281 21.33 -7.53 23.87
C LYS A 281 22.12 -8.70 24.48
N ASN A 282 22.64 -8.52 25.69
CA ASN A 282 23.39 -9.56 26.38
C ASN A 282 22.53 -10.80 26.66
N ALA A 283 21.25 -10.62 27.01
CA ALA A 283 20.33 -11.72 27.21
C ALA A 283 20.01 -12.48 25.91
N LEU A 284 19.81 -11.76 24.82
CA LEU A 284 19.64 -12.34 23.48
C LEU A 284 20.87 -13.17 23.08
N GLU A 285 22.08 -12.60 23.20
CA GLU A 285 23.32 -13.31 22.90
C GLU A 285 23.48 -14.59 23.73
N GLN A 286 23.22 -14.53 25.05
CA GLN A 286 23.26 -15.72 25.92
C GLN A 286 22.20 -16.76 25.55
N TYR A 287 20.99 -16.32 25.17
CA TYR A 287 19.94 -17.21 24.72
C TYR A 287 20.35 -17.92 23.44
N GLU A 288 20.89 -17.20 22.45
CA GLU A 288 21.37 -17.76 21.19
C GLU A 288 22.52 -18.76 21.39
N GLU A 289 23.47 -18.46 22.28
CA GLU A 289 24.54 -19.39 22.67
C GLU A 289 24.03 -20.67 23.34
N SER A 290 22.85 -20.62 23.97
CA SER A 290 22.23 -21.77 24.63
C SER A 290 21.54 -22.75 23.66
N LEU A 291 21.27 -22.32 22.43
CA LEU A 291 20.58 -23.11 21.41
C LEU A 291 21.48 -24.23 20.88
N VAL A 292 20.87 -25.38 20.58
CA VAL A 292 21.57 -26.55 20.03
C VAL A 292 20.99 -26.92 18.67
N SER A 293 21.86 -27.35 17.74
CA SER A 293 21.41 -27.83 16.42
C SER A 293 20.49 -29.04 16.57
N TYR A 294 19.38 -28.99 15.85
CA TYR A 294 18.39 -30.04 15.78
C TYR A 294 18.52 -30.81 14.46
N SER A 295 18.64 -32.13 14.53
CA SER A 295 18.83 -33.01 13.37
C SER A 295 17.73 -34.06 13.20
N GLY A 296 16.68 -33.99 14.02
CA GLY A 296 15.52 -34.86 13.91
C GLY A 296 14.52 -34.42 12.83
N PRO A 297 13.36 -35.09 12.73
CA PRO A 297 12.30 -34.68 11.82
C PRO A 297 11.63 -33.37 12.27
N VAL A 298 11.27 -32.53 11.30
CA VAL A 298 10.37 -31.40 11.53
C VAL A 298 8.93 -31.89 11.40
N GLU A 299 8.14 -31.70 12.44
CA GLU A 299 6.71 -31.97 12.37
C GLU A 299 5.97 -30.81 11.74
N HIS A 300 5.09 -31.10 10.79
CA HIS A 300 4.11 -30.13 10.30
C HIS A 300 2.72 -30.75 10.45
N VAL A 301 1.88 -30.11 11.25
CA VAL A 301 0.49 -30.51 11.48
C VAL A 301 -0.43 -29.41 10.97
N PHE A 302 -1.59 -29.78 10.46
CA PHE A 302 -2.57 -28.80 10.00
C PHE A 302 -3.97 -29.17 10.44
N THR A 303 -4.81 -28.16 10.61
CA THR A 303 -6.25 -28.31 10.82
C THR A 303 -7.00 -27.30 9.96
N HIS A 304 -8.33 -27.38 9.93
CA HIS A 304 -9.17 -26.32 9.39
C HIS A 304 -9.71 -25.45 10.53
N CYS A 305 -10.56 -24.47 10.22
CA CYS A 305 -11.37 -23.79 11.24
C CYS A 305 -12.11 -24.82 12.13
N LEU A 306 -12.26 -24.48 13.41
CA LEU A 306 -12.88 -25.38 14.38
C LEU A 306 -14.42 -25.34 14.28
N ILE A 307 -15.06 -26.45 14.65
CA ILE A 307 -16.48 -26.50 14.97
C ILE A 307 -16.68 -25.78 16.31
N ALA A 308 -16.74 -24.45 16.26
CA ALA A 308 -16.80 -23.57 17.42
C ALA A 308 -17.98 -23.86 18.34
N TYR A 309 -19.12 -24.28 17.77
CA TYR A 309 -20.36 -24.63 18.48
C TYR A 309 -20.82 -26.04 18.06
N PRO A 310 -20.22 -27.10 18.62
CA PRO A 310 -20.55 -28.49 18.26
C PRO A 310 -22.03 -28.83 18.43
N GLU A 311 -22.69 -28.26 19.44
CA GLU A 311 -24.12 -28.43 19.69
C GLU A 311 -24.99 -27.88 18.55
N ILE A 312 -24.56 -26.83 17.86
CA ILE A 312 -25.24 -26.29 16.68
C ILE A 312 -24.95 -27.20 15.48
N CYS A 313 -23.68 -27.50 15.22
CA CYS A 313 -23.25 -28.34 14.09
C CYS A 313 -23.95 -29.70 14.07
N TYR A 314 -23.97 -30.40 15.20
CA TYR A 314 -24.56 -31.74 15.30
C TYR A 314 -26.09 -31.75 15.41
N SER A 315 -26.72 -30.58 15.50
CA SER A 315 -28.18 -30.43 15.44
C SER A 315 -28.73 -30.17 14.02
N SER A 316 -27.87 -29.82 13.06
CA SER A 316 -28.25 -29.44 11.69
C SER A 316 -27.66 -30.38 10.62
N PRO A 317 -28.48 -31.07 9.80
CA PRO A 317 -27.99 -32.14 8.91
C PRO A 317 -27.26 -31.66 7.65
N GLU A 318 -27.40 -30.41 7.22
CA GLU A 318 -26.98 -29.97 5.86
C GLU A 318 -25.46 -29.98 5.64
N MET A 319 -24.67 -29.65 6.68
CA MET A 319 -23.20 -29.57 6.62
C MET A 319 -22.50 -30.46 7.66
N MET A 320 -23.25 -31.14 8.52
CA MET A 320 -22.71 -31.93 9.64
C MET A 320 -21.67 -32.95 9.18
N LYS A 321 -21.90 -33.66 8.06
CA LYS A 321 -20.98 -34.71 7.61
C LYS A 321 -19.61 -34.18 7.20
N SER A 322 -19.56 -33.09 6.42
CA SER A 322 -18.29 -32.50 5.99
C SER A 322 -17.55 -31.89 7.18
N LEU A 323 -18.24 -31.08 8.00
CA LEU A 323 -17.63 -30.47 9.18
C LEU A 323 -17.13 -31.50 10.18
N ASP A 324 -17.90 -32.56 10.46
CA ASP A 324 -17.46 -33.64 11.34
C ASP A 324 -16.24 -34.41 10.81
N THR A 325 -16.08 -34.48 9.48
CA THR A 325 -14.95 -35.15 8.84
C THR A 325 -13.70 -34.27 8.88
N ASP A 326 -13.84 -32.99 8.54
CA ASP A 326 -12.72 -32.11 8.18
C ASP A 326 -12.26 -31.20 9.34
N CYS A 327 -13.11 -30.98 10.34
CA CYS A 327 -12.85 -30.02 11.42
C CYS A 327 -12.70 -30.69 12.78
N LEU A 328 -11.95 -30.03 13.68
CA LEU A 328 -11.86 -30.35 15.10
C LEU A 328 -12.85 -29.52 15.93
N THR A 329 -13.16 -29.96 17.15
CA THR A 329 -13.79 -29.10 18.16
C THR A 329 -12.73 -28.32 18.95
N PRO A 330 -13.07 -27.18 19.59
CA PRO A 330 -12.15 -26.45 20.47
C PRO A 330 -11.52 -27.33 21.55
N LYS A 331 -12.33 -28.18 22.19
CA LYS A 331 -11.86 -29.09 23.24
C LYS A 331 -10.83 -30.11 22.75
N GLU A 332 -11.04 -30.67 21.56
CA GLU A 332 -10.07 -31.58 20.95
C GLU A 332 -8.77 -30.86 20.61
N PHE A 333 -8.88 -29.70 19.97
CA PHE A 333 -7.73 -28.89 19.59
C PHE A 333 -6.88 -28.52 20.82
N THR A 334 -7.50 -27.94 21.87
CA THR A 334 -6.79 -27.57 23.10
C THR A 334 -6.07 -28.77 23.74
N LYS A 335 -6.70 -29.95 23.79
CA LYS A 335 -6.05 -31.15 24.33
C LYS A 335 -4.90 -31.66 23.46
N ILE A 336 -5.02 -31.54 22.14
CA ILE A 336 -3.94 -31.88 21.21
C ILE A 336 -2.75 -30.96 21.44
N ILE A 337 -2.98 -29.64 21.52
CA ILE A 337 -1.94 -28.65 21.81
C ILE A 337 -1.25 -28.93 23.15
N GLN A 338 -2.03 -29.22 24.20
CA GLN A 338 -1.46 -29.63 25.49
C GLN A 338 -0.57 -30.89 25.37
N SER A 339 -1.03 -31.91 24.64
CA SER A 339 -0.24 -33.15 24.45
C SER A 339 1.07 -32.89 23.70
N LEU A 340 1.05 -32.00 22.70
CA LEU A 340 2.26 -31.58 21.97
C LEU A 340 3.23 -30.85 22.91
N TYR A 341 2.74 -29.92 23.72
CA TYR A 341 3.54 -29.21 24.72
C TYR A 341 4.17 -30.16 25.73
N ASP A 342 3.38 -31.07 26.33
CA ASP A 342 3.84 -32.05 27.32
C ASP A 342 4.92 -32.99 26.75
N LYS A 343 4.85 -33.25 25.45
CA LYS A 343 5.84 -34.06 24.71
C LYS A 343 7.06 -33.26 24.24
N GLY A 344 7.17 -31.98 24.59
CA GLY A 344 8.33 -31.14 24.31
C GLY A 344 8.38 -30.58 22.88
N TYR A 345 7.24 -30.47 22.20
CA TYR A 345 7.20 -29.72 20.93
C TYR A 345 7.30 -28.21 21.18
N ILE A 346 7.80 -27.48 20.19
CA ILE A 346 7.90 -26.02 20.16
C ILE A 346 7.48 -25.53 18.77
N LEU A 347 6.62 -24.51 18.71
CA LEU A 347 6.20 -23.86 17.48
C LEU A 347 7.37 -23.14 16.83
N ILE A 348 7.53 -23.32 15.52
CA ILE A 348 8.52 -22.62 14.70
C ILE A 348 7.85 -21.99 13.49
N ASP A 349 8.43 -20.90 12.98
CA ASP A 349 8.04 -20.34 11.70
C ASP A 349 8.47 -21.27 10.56
N ILE A 350 7.54 -21.65 9.67
CA ILE A 350 7.83 -22.46 8.49
C ILE A 350 8.94 -21.88 7.59
N ASN A 351 9.05 -20.56 7.53
CA ASN A 351 10.09 -19.86 6.77
C ASN A 351 11.47 -20.03 7.39
N SER A 352 11.58 -20.37 8.69
CA SER A 352 12.86 -20.64 9.34
C SER A 352 13.51 -21.95 8.85
N LEU A 353 12.77 -22.79 8.11
CA LEU A 353 13.29 -24.04 7.55
C LEU A 353 14.24 -23.82 6.38
N VAL A 354 14.22 -22.65 5.76
CA VAL A 354 15.04 -22.35 4.58
C VAL A 354 15.79 -21.02 4.73
N GLY A 355 16.98 -20.96 4.14
CA GLY A 355 17.70 -19.72 3.90
C GLY A 355 17.73 -19.42 2.40
N LYS A 356 17.86 -18.13 2.05
CA LYS A 356 18.04 -17.68 0.66
C LYS A 356 19.52 -17.75 0.26
N SER A 357 19.81 -18.21 -0.96
CA SER A 357 21.17 -18.19 -1.50
C SER A 357 21.58 -16.77 -1.90
N GLU A 358 22.73 -16.30 -1.42
CA GLU A 358 23.30 -15.02 -1.85
C GLU A 358 23.91 -15.07 -3.27
N GLU A 359 24.26 -16.27 -3.75
CA GLU A 359 24.96 -16.48 -5.02
C GLU A 359 24.01 -16.67 -6.21
N GLN A 360 22.80 -17.17 -5.95
CA GLN A 360 21.84 -17.54 -6.98
C GLN A 360 20.43 -17.10 -6.57
N ASP A 361 19.93 -16.10 -7.29
CA ASP A 361 18.59 -15.56 -7.07
C ASP A 361 17.51 -16.65 -7.20
N GLY A 362 16.52 -16.58 -6.32
CA GLY A 362 15.44 -17.56 -6.21
C GLY A 362 15.81 -18.92 -5.62
N LYS A 363 17.09 -19.21 -5.31
CA LYS A 363 17.49 -20.50 -4.72
C LYS A 363 17.43 -20.49 -3.19
N ILE A 364 17.05 -21.64 -2.63
CA ILE A 364 16.96 -21.88 -1.19
C ILE A 364 17.82 -23.07 -0.74
N TYR A 365 18.21 -23.07 0.53
CA TYR A 365 18.86 -24.19 1.21
C TYR A 365 18.14 -24.50 2.53
N VAL A 366 18.26 -25.74 3.04
CA VAL A 366 17.70 -26.10 4.34
C VAL A 366 18.55 -25.50 5.46
N SER A 367 17.94 -24.70 6.32
CA SER A 367 18.61 -24.03 7.44
C SER A 367 19.11 -25.02 8.50
N ASP A 368 20.21 -24.71 9.17
CA ASP A 368 20.60 -25.37 10.42
C ASP A 368 19.69 -24.89 11.55
N LEU A 369 18.65 -25.67 11.84
CA LEU A 369 17.67 -25.30 12.85
C LEU A 369 18.26 -25.48 14.25
N LYS A 370 18.44 -24.36 14.97
CA LYS A 370 18.90 -24.36 16.36
C LYS A 370 17.75 -24.05 17.31
N LEU A 371 17.55 -24.91 18.30
CA LEU A 371 16.43 -24.83 19.25
C LEU A 371 16.92 -24.95 20.69
N PRO A 372 16.09 -24.57 21.68
CA PRO A 372 16.37 -24.88 23.07
C PRO A 372 16.54 -26.39 23.27
N LYS A 373 17.50 -26.77 24.11
CA LYS A 373 17.85 -28.18 24.34
C LYS A 373 16.62 -29.00 24.75
N GLY A 374 16.37 -30.08 24.00
CA GLY A 374 15.30 -31.03 24.28
C GLY A 374 13.95 -30.70 23.63
N LYS A 375 13.83 -29.55 22.96
CA LYS A 375 12.62 -29.20 22.19
C LYS A 375 12.63 -29.86 20.81
N LYS A 376 11.43 -30.12 20.28
CA LYS A 376 11.19 -30.66 18.93
C LYS A 376 10.40 -29.65 18.10
N PRO A 377 10.83 -29.31 16.88
CA PRO A 377 10.13 -28.33 16.06
C PRO A 377 8.76 -28.83 15.59
N LEU A 378 7.80 -27.91 15.63
CA LEU A 378 6.43 -28.08 15.18
C LEU A 378 6.03 -26.87 14.32
N VAL A 379 5.66 -27.13 13.08
CA VAL A 379 4.94 -26.18 12.23
C VAL A 379 3.45 -26.47 12.40
N LEU A 380 2.68 -25.46 12.81
CA LEU A 380 1.22 -25.50 12.84
C LEU A 380 0.69 -24.68 11.67
N SER A 381 -0.25 -25.24 10.91
CA SER A 381 -0.98 -24.46 9.91
C SER A 381 -2.50 -24.65 9.99
N VAL A 382 -3.22 -23.64 9.51
CA VAL A 382 -4.68 -23.64 9.44
C VAL A 382 -5.10 -23.37 8.00
N ASP A 383 -5.86 -24.29 7.42
CA ASP A 383 -6.35 -24.21 6.05
C ASP A 383 -7.74 -23.55 6.00
N ASP A 384 -8.03 -22.88 4.88
CA ASP A 384 -9.34 -22.29 4.55
C ASP A 384 -9.86 -21.24 5.55
N VAL A 385 -8.98 -20.34 6.01
CA VAL A 385 -9.32 -19.24 6.95
C VAL A 385 -10.05 -18.08 6.26
N VAL A 386 -10.98 -18.39 5.35
CA VAL A 386 -11.87 -17.44 4.67
C VAL A 386 -13.13 -17.15 5.48
N TYR A 387 -13.50 -18.06 6.40
CA TYR A 387 -14.81 -18.09 7.07
C TYR A 387 -15.93 -17.94 6.04
N ASP A 388 -16.06 -18.98 5.22
CA ASP A 388 -17.02 -19.09 4.11
C ASP A 388 -18.45 -18.76 4.58
N ALA A 389 -19.07 -17.77 3.94
CA ALA A 389 -20.40 -17.30 4.31
C ALA A 389 -21.49 -18.39 4.19
N ARG A 390 -21.24 -19.43 3.39
CA ARG A 390 -22.13 -20.61 3.27
C ARG A 390 -22.12 -21.48 4.54
N LYS A 391 -21.10 -21.35 5.40
CA LYS A 391 -20.98 -22.03 6.69
C LYS A 391 -21.59 -21.23 7.85
N ALA A 392 -22.06 -20.00 7.61
CA ALA A 392 -22.70 -19.19 8.64
C ALA A 392 -23.89 -19.94 9.27
N GLY A 393 -24.01 -19.90 10.60
CA GLY A 393 -25.07 -20.60 11.34
C GLY A 393 -24.94 -22.13 11.41
N THR A 394 -23.86 -22.73 10.90
CA THR A 394 -23.61 -24.18 10.99
C THR A 394 -22.80 -24.59 12.24
N GLY A 395 -22.54 -23.64 13.14
CA GLY A 395 -21.69 -23.82 14.31
C GLY A 395 -20.22 -23.48 14.09
N MET A 396 -19.90 -22.84 12.96
CA MET A 396 -18.58 -22.25 12.68
C MET A 396 -18.56 -20.77 13.07
N VAL A 397 -17.36 -20.19 13.21
CA VAL A 397 -17.15 -18.75 13.38
C VAL A 397 -17.38 -18.01 12.06
N ASP A 398 -17.80 -16.73 12.12
CA ASP A 398 -18.06 -15.91 10.93
C ASP A 398 -16.86 -15.02 10.54
N LYS A 399 -16.09 -14.54 11.53
CA LYS A 399 -15.01 -13.55 11.31
C LYS A 399 -13.99 -13.54 12.45
N LEU A 400 -12.73 -13.24 12.13
CA LEU A 400 -11.75 -12.80 13.12
C LEU A 400 -11.78 -11.28 13.27
N ILE A 401 -11.77 -10.81 14.51
CA ILE A 401 -11.82 -9.39 14.85
C ILE A 401 -10.73 -9.05 15.85
N LEU A 402 -10.50 -7.74 16.05
CA LEU A 402 -9.80 -7.24 17.20
C LEU A 402 -10.78 -6.77 18.26
N ASP A 403 -10.49 -7.09 19.52
CA ASP A 403 -11.16 -6.45 20.64
C ASP A 403 -10.61 -5.04 20.91
N SER A 404 -11.16 -4.37 21.92
CA SER A 404 -10.74 -3.01 22.29
C SER A 404 -9.30 -2.91 22.81
N GLU A 405 -8.68 -4.02 23.17
CA GLU A 405 -7.29 -4.10 23.62
C GLU A 405 -6.35 -4.55 22.48
N GLY A 406 -6.90 -4.81 21.28
CA GLY A 406 -6.15 -5.27 20.13
C GLY A 406 -5.86 -6.77 20.13
N ASN A 407 -6.49 -7.57 21.00
CA ASN A 407 -6.34 -9.03 20.95
C ASN A 407 -7.18 -9.63 19.83
N ILE A 408 -6.70 -10.71 19.22
CA ILE A 408 -7.47 -11.50 18.25
C ILE A 408 -8.62 -12.19 18.99
N ALA A 409 -9.83 -12.02 18.46
CA ALA A 409 -11.04 -12.68 18.92
C ALA A 409 -11.86 -13.20 17.74
N THR A 410 -12.83 -14.06 18.02
CA THR A 410 -13.81 -14.52 17.04
C THR A 410 -15.09 -13.73 17.18
N TYR A 411 -15.80 -13.55 16.07
CA TYR A 411 -17.14 -13.00 16.04
C TYR A 411 -18.10 -14.02 15.40
N THR A 412 -19.28 -14.16 15.99
CA THR A 412 -20.37 -14.99 15.44
C THR A 412 -21.71 -14.28 15.62
N LYS A 413 -22.52 -14.29 14.57
CA LYS A 413 -23.92 -13.86 14.61
C LYS A 413 -24.84 -15.07 14.56
N HIS A 414 -25.54 -15.30 15.66
CA HIS A 414 -26.45 -16.43 15.81
C HIS A 414 -27.77 -16.21 15.06
N ALA A 415 -28.50 -17.30 14.81
CA ALA A 415 -29.76 -17.28 14.07
C ALA A 415 -30.88 -16.47 14.74
N ASP A 416 -30.82 -16.29 16.07
CA ASP A 416 -31.73 -15.43 16.83
C ASP A 416 -31.35 -13.95 16.79
N GLY A 417 -30.26 -13.60 16.09
CA GLY A 417 -29.74 -12.25 15.94
C GLY A 417 -28.76 -11.83 17.03
N THR A 418 -28.46 -12.68 18.01
CA THR A 418 -27.44 -12.39 19.03
C THR A 418 -26.04 -12.38 18.40
N GLU A 419 -25.21 -11.45 18.85
CA GLU A 419 -23.82 -11.31 18.40
C GLU A 419 -22.91 -11.68 19.56
N GLU A 420 -21.93 -12.54 19.31
CA GLU A 420 -21.05 -13.11 20.33
C GLU A 420 -19.59 -12.92 19.92
N VAL A 421 -18.77 -12.51 20.90
CA VAL A 421 -17.31 -12.43 20.78
C VAL A 421 -16.68 -13.45 21.74
N ARG A 422 -15.76 -14.28 21.24
CA ARG A 422 -15.11 -15.34 22.04
C ARG A 422 -13.61 -15.42 21.80
N TYR A 423 -12.93 -16.08 22.73
CA TYR A 423 -11.48 -16.21 22.79
C TYR A 423 -11.03 -17.68 22.96
N ASP A 424 -11.96 -18.63 22.97
CA ASP A 424 -11.73 -20.03 23.36
C ASP A 424 -12.32 -21.05 22.37
N ASN A 425 -12.80 -20.59 21.21
CA ASN A 425 -13.59 -21.41 20.27
C ASN A 425 -12.98 -21.54 18.87
N GLU A 426 -11.77 -21.03 18.64
CA GLU A 426 -11.06 -21.12 17.34
C GLU A 426 -9.54 -21.16 17.55
N VAL A 427 -8.81 -21.71 16.58
CA VAL A 427 -7.35 -21.95 16.63
C VAL A 427 -6.58 -20.71 17.08
N PHE A 428 -6.88 -19.54 16.49
CA PHE A 428 -6.09 -18.32 16.67
C PHE A 428 -6.08 -17.83 18.12
N PRO A 429 -7.23 -17.47 18.74
CA PRO A 429 -7.21 -17.02 20.12
C PRO A 429 -6.80 -18.12 21.10
N ILE A 430 -7.02 -19.41 20.78
CA ILE A 430 -6.54 -20.53 21.62
C ILE A 430 -5.02 -20.61 21.63
N ILE A 431 -4.35 -20.53 20.48
CA ILE A 431 -2.89 -20.55 20.39
C ILE A 431 -2.29 -19.28 21.00
N ASP A 432 -2.90 -18.12 20.75
CA ASP A 432 -2.49 -16.85 21.36
C ASP A 432 -2.50 -16.94 22.89
N ALA A 433 -3.58 -17.45 23.49
CA ALA A 433 -3.67 -17.65 24.92
C ALA A 433 -2.66 -18.71 25.41
N PHE A 434 -2.53 -19.83 24.71
CA PHE A 434 -1.63 -20.92 25.11
C PHE A 434 -0.16 -20.48 25.08
N VAL A 435 0.29 -19.76 24.06
CA VAL A 435 1.66 -19.22 23.99
C VAL A 435 1.89 -18.16 25.06
N LYS A 436 0.89 -17.33 25.37
CA LYS A 436 0.97 -16.35 26.46
C LYS A 436 1.15 -17.03 27.82
N GLU A 437 0.50 -18.17 28.06
CA GLU A 437 0.64 -18.95 29.29
C GLU A 437 1.91 -19.82 29.30
N HIS A 438 2.36 -20.26 28.13
CA HIS A 438 3.49 -21.16 27.91
C HIS A 438 4.48 -20.56 26.87
N PRO A 439 5.23 -19.49 27.22
CA PRO A 439 6.15 -18.85 26.28
C PRO A 439 7.20 -19.81 25.70
N ASP A 440 7.58 -20.85 26.45
CA ASP A 440 8.52 -21.87 26.00
C ASP A 440 7.93 -22.87 24.97
N PHE A 441 6.65 -22.74 24.62
CA PHE A 441 6.02 -23.44 23.50
C PHE A 441 6.23 -22.72 22.16
N SER A 442 6.69 -21.48 22.16
CA SER A 442 6.90 -20.68 20.95
C SER A 442 8.38 -20.33 20.77
N PHE A 443 8.94 -20.67 19.61
CA PHE A 443 10.31 -20.29 19.27
C PHE A 443 10.30 -18.94 18.57
N LYS A 444 10.94 -17.93 19.18
CA LYS A 444 11.01 -16.55 18.63
C LYS A 444 9.62 -15.98 18.28
N GLY A 445 8.63 -16.21 19.15
CA GLY A 445 7.27 -15.71 18.99
C GLY A 445 6.42 -16.44 17.94
N ALA A 446 6.93 -17.45 17.23
CA ALA A 446 6.17 -18.19 16.21
C ALA A 446 4.88 -18.83 16.76
N LYS A 447 3.78 -18.68 16.01
CA LYS A 447 2.49 -19.30 16.32
C LYS A 447 2.02 -20.29 15.26
N GLY A 448 1.93 -19.86 14.00
CA GLY A 448 1.50 -20.72 12.91
C GLY A 448 1.31 -20.01 11.58
N THR A 449 0.91 -20.78 10.57
CA THR A 449 0.70 -20.31 9.20
C THR A 449 -0.77 -20.38 8.81
N LEU A 450 -1.33 -19.25 8.38
CA LEU A 450 -2.68 -19.15 7.81
C LEU A 450 -2.60 -19.41 6.32
N PHE A 451 -3.12 -20.54 5.87
CA PHE A 451 -3.28 -20.83 4.46
C PHE A 451 -4.61 -20.26 3.98
N LEU A 452 -4.53 -19.12 3.30
CA LEU A 452 -5.70 -18.39 2.83
C LEU A 452 -6.10 -18.85 1.43
N THR A 453 -7.39 -18.71 1.17
CA THR A 453 -7.96 -18.68 -0.17
C THR A 453 -8.52 -17.28 -0.43
N GLY A 454 -8.92 -16.98 -1.66
CA GLY A 454 -9.45 -15.64 -2.02
C GLY A 454 -10.90 -15.65 -2.51
N PHE A 455 -11.47 -16.82 -2.82
CA PHE A 455 -12.77 -16.92 -3.51
C PHE A 455 -13.97 -16.30 -2.77
N GLN A 456 -13.83 -15.96 -1.48
CA GLN A 456 -14.80 -15.21 -0.69
C GLN A 456 -14.13 -14.22 0.28
N GLY A 457 -13.00 -13.66 -0.13
CA GLY A 457 -12.19 -12.78 0.71
C GLY A 457 -11.37 -13.54 1.76
N ILE A 458 -11.04 -12.89 2.87
CA ILE A 458 -10.09 -13.42 3.87
C ILE A 458 -10.57 -13.14 5.30
N LEU A 459 -10.30 -14.04 6.24
CA LEU A 459 -10.53 -13.84 7.68
C LEU A 459 -11.99 -13.48 8.07
N GLY A 460 -12.94 -13.72 7.18
CA GLY A 460 -14.35 -13.36 7.34
C GLY A 460 -14.76 -12.06 6.65
N TYR A 461 -13.80 -11.33 6.06
CA TYR A 461 -14.00 -10.06 5.36
C TYR A 461 -14.13 -10.28 3.86
N ARG A 462 -15.13 -9.65 3.23
CA ARG A 462 -15.45 -9.83 1.81
C ARG A 462 -14.62 -8.91 0.91
N THR A 463 -13.34 -9.22 0.81
CA THR A 463 -12.34 -8.43 0.07
C THR A 463 -12.23 -8.80 -1.41
N GLN A 464 -12.94 -9.83 -1.86
CA GLN A 464 -12.90 -10.28 -3.24
C GLN A 464 -13.53 -9.26 -4.20
N HIS A 465 -13.07 -9.22 -5.46
CA HIS A 465 -13.50 -8.21 -6.44
C HIS A 465 -15.01 -8.22 -6.71
N ASP A 466 -15.66 -9.39 -6.63
CA ASP A 466 -17.11 -9.57 -6.81
C ASP A 466 -17.89 -9.58 -5.49
N SER A 467 -17.31 -8.95 -4.45
CA SER A 467 -17.93 -8.83 -3.12
C SER A 467 -19.34 -8.27 -3.19
N PRO A 468 -20.31 -8.87 -2.48
CA PRO A 468 -21.66 -8.32 -2.34
C PRO A 468 -21.73 -7.17 -1.33
N LEU A 469 -20.62 -6.83 -0.65
CA LEU A 469 -20.52 -5.78 0.35
C LEU A 469 -19.68 -4.61 -0.18
N ASP A 470 -19.52 -3.56 0.63
CA ASP A 470 -18.55 -2.51 0.40
C ASP A 470 -17.13 -3.09 0.56
N ARG A 471 -16.49 -3.38 -0.57
CA ARG A 471 -15.19 -4.07 -0.63
C ARG A 471 -14.09 -3.21 0.00
N GLU A 472 -14.07 -1.93 -0.31
CA GLU A 472 -13.09 -0.98 0.23
C GLU A 472 -13.21 -0.90 1.76
N ALA A 473 -14.43 -0.82 2.29
CA ALA A 473 -14.64 -0.82 3.74
C ALA A 473 -14.18 -2.14 4.40
N GLU A 474 -14.42 -3.30 3.77
CA GLU A 474 -13.95 -4.60 4.28
C GLU A 474 -12.42 -4.73 4.21
N ILE A 475 -11.78 -4.17 3.18
CA ILE A 475 -10.31 -4.09 3.08
C ILE A 475 -9.74 -3.22 4.21
N GLU A 476 -10.30 -2.03 4.45
CA GLU A 476 -9.84 -1.18 5.55
C GLU A 476 -10.06 -1.83 6.92
N ALA A 477 -11.16 -2.56 7.10
CA ALA A 477 -11.47 -3.23 8.36
C ALA A 477 -10.56 -4.44 8.64
N VAL A 478 -10.09 -5.17 7.62
CA VAL A 478 -9.25 -6.36 7.81
C VAL A 478 -7.76 -6.03 8.02
N LYS A 479 -7.27 -4.92 7.47
CA LYS A 479 -5.87 -4.46 7.63
C LYS A 479 -5.36 -4.52 9.08
N PRO A 480 -6.05 -3.98 10.11
CA PRO A 480 -5.55 -4.06 11.48
C PRO A 480 -5.51 -5.49 12.03
N VAL A 481 -6.43 -6.38 11.62
CA VAL A 481 -6.42 -7.81 12.01
C VAL A 481 -5.18 -8.51 11.43
N ILE A 482 -4.87 -8.26 10.15
CA ILE A 482 -3.69 -8.80 9.47
C ILE A 482 -2.42 -8.32 10.18
N ALA A 483 -2.33 -7.01 10.46
CA ALA A 483 -1.20 -6.43 11.16
C ALA A 483 -0.98 -7.09 12.52
N ARG A 484 -2.04 -7.27 13.31
CA ARG A 484 -1.96 -7.93 14.63
C ARG A 484 -1.57 -9.40 14.54
N LEU A 485 -2.08 -10.14 13.55
CA LEU A 485 -1.67 -11.53 13.33
C LEU A 485 -0.15 -11.61 13.08
N LYS A 486 0.38 -10.76 12.19
CA LYS A 486 1.83 -10.68 11.91
C LYS A 486 2.64 -10.28 13.13
N GLU A 487 2.23 -9.20 13.79
CA GLU A 487 2.91 -8.65 14.98
C GLU A 487 3.06 -9.71 16.08
N THR A 488 2.05 -10.57 16.22
CA THR A 488 2.02 -11.57 17.28
C THR A 488 2.53 -12.95 16.84
N GLY A 489 3.20 -13.05 15.68
CA GLY A 489 3.94 -14.25 15.27
C GLY A 489 3.17 -15.25 14.40
N TRP A 490 2.04 -14.84 13.82
CA TRP A 490 1.42 -15.57 12.71
C TRP A 490 1.99 -15.12 11.36
N ASN A 491 2.06 -16.04 10.40
CA ASN A 491 2.38 -15.71 9.02
C ASN A 491 1.34 -16.28 8.05
N PHE A 492 1.45 -15.90 6.79
CA PHE A 492 0.49 -16.27 5.76
C PHE A 492 1.12 -17.14 4.69
N GLY A 493 0.34 -18.06 4.15
CA GLY A 493 0.67 -18.88 3.00
C GLY A 493 -0.50 -18.93 2.02
N SER A 494 -0.23 -19.29 0.78
CA SER A 494 -1.26 -19.47 -0.24
C SER A 494 -1.85 -20.87 -0.17
N HIS A 495 -3.18 -20.96 -0.18
CA HIS A 495 -3.91 -22.18 -0.46
C HIS A 495 -4.58 -22.14 -1.83
N SER A 496 -3.95 -21.44 -2.80
CA SER A 496 -4.55 -20.99 -4.07
C SER A 496 -5.68 -19.97 -3.87
N TYR A 497 -6.12 -19.29 -4.93
CA TYR A 497 -7.27 -18.40 -4.83
C TYR A 497 -8.58 -19.18 -4.75
N GLY A 498 -8.77 -20.15 -5.65
CA GLY A 498 -10.04 -20.84 -5.88
C GLY A 498 -10.23 -22.16 -5.14
N HIS A 499 -9.22 -22.66 -4.42
CA HIS A 499 -9.22 -23.96 -3.73
C HIS A 499 -9.62 -25.13 -4.66
N GLY A 500 -9.03 -25.16 -5.86
CA GLY A 500 -9.33 -26.15 -6.90
C GLY A 500 -8.38 -27.34 -6.95
N HIS A 501 -8.80 -28.41 -7.64
CA HIS A 501 -7.95 -29.54 -7.99
C HIS A 501 -6.95 -29.15 -9.10
N MET A 502 -5.83 -28.54 -8.72
CA MET A 502 -4.93 -27.85 -9.65
C MET A 502 -4.25 -28.80 -10.65
N GLU A 503 -3.81 -29.98 -10.21
CA GLU A 503 -3.15 -30.95 -11.08
C GLU A 503 -4.15 -31.62 -12.04
N GLN A 504 -5.27 -32.11 -11.51
CA GLN A 504 -6.26 -32.88 -12.28
C GLN A 504 -7.21 -32.05 -13.14
N LYS A 505 -7.63 -30.86 -12.68
CA LYS A 505 -8.74 -30.12 -13.29
C LYS A 505 -8.36 -28.80 -13.94
N TYR A 506 -7.29 -28.13 -13.49
CA TYR A 506 -6.89 -26.88 -14.12
C TYR A 506 -6.17 -27.14 -15.43
N ASP A 507 -6.32 -26.27 -16.41
CA ASP A 507 -5.36 -26.12 -17.49
C ASP A 507 -4.35 -25.01 -17.12
N LEU A 508 -3.41 -24.71 -18.01
CA LEU A 508 -2.37 -23.72 -17.75
C LEU A 508 -2.95 -22.30 -17.58
N GLU A 509 -3.98 -21.94 -18.34
CA GLU A 509 -4.58 -20.60 -18.26
C GLU A 509 -5.39 -20.44 -16.98
N LYS A 510 -6.14 -21.47 -16.54
CA LYS A 510 -6.79 -21.45 -15.23
C LYS A 510 -5.79 -21.38 -14.09
N MET A 511 -4.63 -22.03 -14.22
CA MET A 511 -3.54 -21.96 -13.23
C MET A 511 -3.03 -20.52 -13.07
N LYS A 512 -2.75 -19.84 -14.20
CA LYS A 512 -2.32 -18.43 -14.21
C LYS A 512 -3.40 -17.49 -13.67
N ASP A 513 -4.65 -17.67 -14.10
CA ASP A 513 -5.79 -16.89 -13.59
C ASP A 513 -5.96 -17.04 -12.07
N ASP A 514 -5.84 -18.26 -11.55
CA ASP A 514 -5.96 -18.51 -10.11
C ASP A 514 -4.82 -17.85 -9.32
N THR A 515 -3.59 -17.97 -9.84
CA THR A 515 -2.39 -17.39 -9.23
C THR A 515 -2.43 -15.85 -9.26
N GLN A 516 -2.85 -15.27 -10.38
CA GLN A 516 -2.99 -13.81 -10.50
C GLN A 516 -4.05 -13.26 -9.54
N LYS A 517 -5.20 -13.93 -9.38
CA LYS A 517 -6.23 -13.52 -8.42
C LYS A 517 -5.75 -13.59 -6.97
N TRP A 518 -4.93 -14.60 -6.64
CA TRP A 518 -4.28 -14.67 -5.34
C TRP A 518 -3.43 -13.41 -5.10
N HIS A 519 -2.58 -13.05 -6.06
CA HIS A 519 -1.73 -11.87 -5.98
C HIS A 519 -2.56 -10.58 -5.79
N ASP A 520 -3.56 -10.39 -6.66
CA ASP A 520 -4.32 -9.13 -6.72
C ASP A 520 -5.23 -8.92 -5.50
N GLU A 521 -5.81 -10.01 -4.96
CA GLU A 521 -6.90 -9.90 -3.97
C GLU A 521 -6.53 -10.39 -2.56
N VAL A 522 -5.50 -11.21 -2.41
CA VAL A 522 -5.06 -11.73 -1.11
C VAL A 522 -3.65 -11.25 -0.77
N GLU A 523 -2.66 -11.49 -1.64
CA GLU A 523 -1.27 -11.11 -1.37
C GLU A 523 -1.11 -9.60 -1.23
N SER A 524 -1.83 -8.82 -2.03
CA SER A 524 -1.90 -7.36 -1.90
C SER A 524 -2.32 -6.87 -0.50
N LEU A 525 -2.99 -7.72 0.29
CA LEU A 525 -3.42 -7.43 1.67
C LEU A 525 -2.49 -8.06 2.71
N VAL A 526 -2.10 -9.33 2.53
CA VAL A 526 -1.33 -10.09 3.53
C VAL A 526 0.18 -10.05 3.31
N GLY A 527 0.64 -9.44 2.22
CA GLY A 527 2.05 -9.37 1.82
C GLY A 527 2.57 -10.67 1.19
N GLU A 528 3.73 -10.57 0.56
CA GLU A 528 4.41 -11.67 -0.14
C GLU A 528 4.61 -12.91 0.75
N THR A 529 4.49 -14.10 0.15
CA THR A 529 4.80 -15.36 0.82
C THR A 529 5.40 -16.38 -0.14
N GLN A 530 6.39 -17.11 0.33
CA GLN A 530 7.01 -18.22 -0.42
C GLN A 530 6.36 -19.58 -0.12
N VAL A 531 5.31 -19.62 0.72
CA VAL A 531 4.71 -20.84 1.25
C VAL A 531 3.39 -21.14 0.55
N PHE A 532 3.31 -22.33 -0.05
CA PHE A 532 2.15 -22.81 -0.78
C PHE A 532 1.67 -24.15 -0.22
N ALA A 533 0.40 -24.25 0.17
CA ALA A 533 -0.25 -25.52 0.48
C ALA A 533 -1.11 -25.95 -0.70
N TYR A 534 -0.91 -27.16 -1.20
CA TYR A 534 -1.74 -27.70 -2.28
C TYR A 534 -3.16 -27.98 -1.77
N PRO A 535 -4.21 -27.42 -2.39
CA PRO A 535 -5.59 -27.81 -2.11
C PRO A 535 -5.77 -29.33 -2.16
N TYR A 536 -6.50 -29.88 -1.19
CA TYR A 536 -6.71 -31.32 -1.05
C TYR A 536 -5.43 -32.17 -0.90
N GLY A 537 -4.27 -31.54 -0.67
CA GLY A 537 -2.95 -32.21 -0.71
C GLY A 537 -2.53 -32.67 -2.10
N GLU A 538 -3.20 -32.20 -3.15
CA GLU A 538 -2.98 -32.61 -4.54
C GLU A 538 -1.74 -31.93 -5.13
N LYS A 539 -0.59 -32.59 -4.99
CA LYS A 539 0.70 -32.06 -5.47
C LYS A 539 0.68 -31.85 -6.98
N VAL A 540 1.01 -30.62 -7.40
CA VAL A 540 1.32 -30.31 -8.80
C VAL A 540 2.67 -30.93 -9.16
N THR A 541 2.77 -31.52 -10.34
CA THR A 541 3.99 -32.23 -10.77
C THR A 541 5.17 -31.26 -10.89
N TYR A 542 6.23 -31.47 -10.10
CA TYR A 542 7.45 -30.66 -10.12
C TYR A 542 8.08 -30.59 -11.52
N GLY A 543 8.44 -29.38 -11.97
CA GLY A 543 9.02 -29.13 -13.30
C GLY A 543 8.01 -29.14 -14.46
N SER A 544 6.71 -29.30 -14.18
CA SER A 544 5.64 -29.07 -15.17
C SER A 544 5.40 -27.58 -15.42
N GLU A 545 4.75 -27.23 -16.53
CA GLU A 545 4.36 -25.83 -16.82
C GLU A 545 3.45 -25.24 -15.72
N LYS A 546 2.58 -26.05 -15.11
CA LYS A 546 1.74 -25.61 -13.99
C LYS A 546 2.55 -25.32 -12.74
N TRP A 547 3.53 -26.18 -12.43
CA TRP A 547 4.43 -25.95 -11.30
C TRP A 547 5.29 -24.70 -11.53
N GLN A 548 5.72 -24.48 -12.78
CA GLN A 548 6.51 -23.30 -13.15
C GLN A 548 5.74 -22.00 -12.89
N VAL A 549 4.41 -21.97 -13.10
CA VAL A 549 3.57 -20.81 -12.73
C VAL A 549 3.73 -20.47 -11.24
N LEU A 550 3.62 -21.45 -10.35
CA LEU A 550 3.78 -21.23 -8.90
C LEU A 550 5.21 -20.82 -8.53
N TYR A 551 6.21 -21.42 -9.18
CA TYR A 551 7.60 -21.07 -8.92
C TYR A 551 7.93 -19.65 -9.38
N ASP A 552 7.46 -19.24 -10.57
CA ASP A 552 7.68 -17.90 -11.11
C ASP A 552 6.97 -16.82 -10.29
N ASP A 553 5.85 -17.18 -9.64
CA ASP A 553 5.12 -16.33 -8.70
C ASP A 553 5.84 -16.12 -7.35
N GLY A 554 6.91 -16.88 -7.08
CA GLY A 554 7.74 -16.69 -5.87
C GLY A 554 7.63 -17.81 -4.83
N PHE A 555 6.78 -18.82 -5.04
CA PHE A 555 6.66 -19.94 -4.09
C PHE A 555 7.91 -20.84 -4.11
N ARG A 556 8.39 -21.21 -2.92
CA ARG A 556 9.57 -22.07 -2.71
C ARG A 556 9.31 -23.21 -1.73
N ILE A 557 8.36 -23.06 -0.82
CA ILE A 557 7.99 -24.09 0.17
C ILE A 557 6.62 -24.66 -0.21
N PHE A 558 6.59 -25.92 -0.62
CA PHE A 558 5.40 -26.59 -1.12
C PHE A 558 4.93 -27.68 -0.15
N CYS A 559 3.73 -27.51 0.38
CA CYS A 559 3.15 -28.35 1.41
C CYS A 559 2.07 -29.27 0.83
N GLY A 560 2.29 -30.59 0.89
CA GLY A 560 1.29 -31.61 0.63
C GLY A 560 0.68 -32.18 1.92
N VAL A 561 -0.07 -33.27 1.79
CA VAL A 561 -0.63 -34.02 2.92
C VAL A 561 0.00 -35.40 2.98
N GLY A 562 0.43 -35.83 4.16
CA GLY A 562 1.09 -37.12 4.34
C GLY A 562 0.96 -37.66 5.77
N PRO A 563 1.22 -38.97 5.98
CA PRO A 563 0.96 -39.63 7.26
C PRO A 563 2.10 -39.49 8.28
N LYS A 564 3.22 -38.87 7.92
CA LYS A 564 4.44 -38.74 8.73
C LYS A 564 5.27 -37.54 8.23
N PRO A 565 6.24 -37.04 9.02
CA PRO A 565 7.19 -36.04 8.55
C PRO A 565 7.83 -36.38 7.21
N TYR A 566 7.80 -35.41 6.31
CA TYR A 566 8.54 -35.44 5.06
C TYR A 566 9.06 -34.03 4.79
N LEU A 567 10.34 -33.93 4.47
CA LEU A 567 11.01 -32.70 4.11
C LEU A 567 12.09 -33.03 3.07
N LYS A 568 12.02 -32.42 1.89
CA LYS A 568 12.97 -32.65 0.80
C LYS A 568 13.22 -31.39 0.01
N LEU A 569 14.47 -30.92 0.04
CA LEU A 569 14.96 -29.90 -0.89
C LEU A 569 15.30 -30.54 -2.24
N GLU A 570 14.86 -29.93 -3.33
CA GLU A 570 15.28 -30.33 -4.67
C GLU A 570 16.75 -29.98 -4.94
N LYS A 571 17.41 -30.79 -5.78
CA LYS A 571 18.87 -30.74 -5.97
C LYS A 571 19.38 -29.39 -6.49
N ASN A 572 18.54 -28.68 -7.25
CA ASN A 572 18.81 -27.37 -7.82
C ASN A 572 18.49 -26.22 -6.87
N GLY A 573 18.01 -26.50 -5.66
CA GLY A 573 17.67 -25.49 -4.65
C GLY A 573 16.39 -24.71 -4.95
N ASP A 574 15.54 -25.17 -5.88
CA ASP A 574 14.36 -24.40 -6.31
C ASP A 574 13.14 -24.57 -5.42
N ALA A 575 13.02 -25.72 -4.74
CA ALA A 575 11.83 -26.06 -3.98
C ALA A 575 12.15 -26.94 -2.77
N LEU A 576 11.51 -26.62 -1.66
CA LEU A 576 11.39 -27.46 -0.50
C LEU A 576 10.00 -28.08 -0.48
N PHE A 577 9.92 -29.40 -0.62
CA PHE A 577 8.67 -30.14 -0.48
C PHE A 577 8.53 -30.70 0.94
N GLN A 578 7.36 -30.53 1.53
CA GLN A 578 7.02 -31.12 2.82
C GLN A 578 5.61 -31.72 2.85
N ASP A 579 5.38 -32.65 3.78
CA ASP A 579 4.04 -33.17 4.05
C ASP A 579 3.54 -32.69 5.40
N ARG A 580 2.23 -32.43 5.46
CA ARG A 580 1.51 -32.02 6.67
C ARG A 580 0.61 -33.15 7.15
N ARG A 581 0.60 -33.41 8.47
CA ARG A 581 -0.29 -34.40 9.09
C ARG A 581 -1.64 -33.77 9.42
N PRO A 582 -2.76 -34.34 8.94
CA PRO A 582 -4.09 -33.79 9.19
C PRO A 582 -4.56 -34.03 10.62
N PHE A 583 -4.99 -32.96 11.26
CA PHE A 583 -5.71 -32.94 12.53
C PHE A 583 -7.17 -32.59 12.26
N ASP A 584 -7.95 -33.63 11.98
CA ASP A 584 -9.37 -33.55 11.62
C ASP A 584 -10.17 -34.70 12.25
N GLY A 585 -11.49 -34.64 12.15
CA GLY A 585 -12.37 -35.66 12.73
C GLY A 585 -12.24 -37.03 12.05
N TYR A 586 -11.83 -37.08 10.78
CA TYR A 586 -11.50 -38.32 10.10
C TYR A 586 -10.29 -39.00 10.74
N SER A 587 -9.23 -38.24 11.01
CA SER A 587 -7.97 -38.73 11.55
C SER A 587 -8.09 -39.12 13.01
N LEU A 588 -8.90 -38.42 13.81
CA LEU A 588 -9.22 -38.86 15.16
C LEU A 588 -9.84 -40.26 15.19
N ARG A 589 -10.72 -40.58 14.22
CA ARG A 589 -11.39 -41.89 14.17
C ARG A 589 -10.56 -42.99 13.54
N ASN A 590 -9.77 -42.66 12.51
CA ASN A 590 -9.17 -43.65 11.62
C ASN A 590 -7.64 -43.71 11.68
N SER A 591 -6.99 -42.76 12.38
CA SER A 591 -5.53 -42.58 12.33
C SER A 591 -4.85 -42.65 13.68
N ARG A 592 -5.50 -43.19 14.73
CA ARG A 592 -4.96 -43.22 16.11
C ARG A 592 -3.49 -43.67 16.17
N GLU A 593 -3.16 -44.82 15.58
CA GLU A 593 -1.79 -45.36 15.63
C GLU A 593 -0.75 -44.41 15.03
N ARG A 594 -1.13 -43.63 14.02
CA ARG A 594 -0.25 -42.65 13.34
C ARG A 594 -0.03 -41.36 14.13
N ASN A 595 -0.85 -41.13 15.15
CA ASN A 595 -0.82 -39.91 15.94
C ASN A 595 -0.25 -40.13 17.35
N LEU A 596 0.00 -41.37 17.80
CA LEU A 596 0.44 -41.65 19.18
C LEU A 596 1.73 -40.92 19.60
N ASP A 597 2.61 -40.61 18.65
CA ASP A 597 3.80 -39.79 18.88
C ASP A 597 3.45 -38.32 19.16
N LEU A 598 2.31 -37.84 18.66
CA LEU A 598 1.76 -36.49 18.86
C LEU A 598 0.71 -36.43 19.98
N PHE A 599 -0.33 -37.25 19.95
CA PHE A 599 -1.41 -37.36 20.95
C PHE A 599 -2.16 -38.70 20.83
N ASP A 600 -2.87 -39.14 21.88
CA ASP A 600 -3.79 -40.29 21.77
C ASP A 600 -5.20 -39.81 21.42
N ALA A 601 -5.72 -40.24 20.26
CA ALA A 601 -7.06 -39.91 19.80
C ALA A 601 -8.16 -40.22 20.84
N ASN A 602 -8.00 -41.29 21.63
CA ASN A 602 -8.97 -41.68 22.66
C ASN A 602 -8.99 -40.72 23.86
N GLU A 603 -7.92 -39.99 24.11
CA GLU A 603 -7.81 -39.03 25.22
C GLU A 603 -8.32 -37.65 24.82
N VAL A 604 -8.21 -37.31 23.52
CA VAL A 604 -8.57 -35.99 23.01
C VAL A 604 -10.01 -35.90 22.50
N ILE A 605 -10.55 -36.97 21.90
CA ILE A 605 -11.86 -36.94 21.22
C ILE A 605 -12.96 -36.37 22.11
N ASP A 606 -13.78 -35.48 21.55
CA ASP A 606 -14.89 -34.89 22.28
C ASP A 606 -16.10 -35.83 22.28
N SER A 607 -16.71 -36.01 23.45
CA SER A 607 -17.90 -36.84 23.64
C SER A 607 -19.14 -36.30 22.94
N VAL A 608 -19.14 -35.04 22.50
CA VAL A 608 -20.22 -34.45 21.70
C VAL A 608 -20.24 -35.00 20.27
N ARG A 609 -19.13 -35.56 19.78
CA ARG A 609 -19.07 -36.14 18.44
C ARG A 609 -19.99 -37.35 18.29
N PRO A 610 -20.66 -37.50 17.13
CA PRO A 610 -21.33 -38.74 16.78
C PRO A 610 -20.34 -39.93 16.76
N ALA A 611 -20.80 -41.05 17.32
CA ALA A 611 -20.00 -42.29 17.42
C ALA A 611 -19.61 -42.86 16.04
N THR A 612 -20.42 -42.60 15.02
CA THR A 612 -20.14 -42.92 13.61
C THR A 612 -20.25 -41.65 12.78
N VAL A 613 -19.47 -41.55 11.69
CA VAL A 613 -19.64 -40.47 10.71
C VAL A 613 -21.11 -40.48 10.24
N PRO A 614 -21.85 -39.37 10.39
CA PRO A 614 -23.27 -39.32 10.04
C PRO A 614 -23.61 -39.58 8.57
#